data_AF-A0A967J792-F1
#
_entry.id   AF-A0A967J792-F1
#
_cell.length_a   1.000
_cell.length_b   1.000
_cell.length_c   1.000
_cell.angle_alpha   90.00
_cell.angle_beta   90.00
_cell.angle_gamma   90.00
#
_symmetry.space_group_name_H-M   'P 1'
#
loop_
_entity.id
_entity.type
_entity.pdbx_description
1 polymer ?
#
loop_
_entity_poly.entity_id
_entity_poly.type
_entity_poly.pdbx_seq_one_letter_code
_entity_poly.pdbx_strand_id
1 'polypeptide(L)'
;MGALMEGDPLLAAEPMDFGDAQPVAAAEFPTGDSAFRFCTEALVRGDRLPDEPVVRSVLRDFGDSLIVIRSDQLLKIHVHTDDPEGVFDYLRGLGRLESHKAEDMEAQHDALERSATGVARRPLTLVTDSACDLPETVIRGHGIHVVPLSLVYDDRVLRDRIDIDADTFLERLRAGDHPSTSQPPPAAFYEAFERASDDGEEILGIILAGTLSGTLGSAQVAARKLEDTPTHVFDSRSISLLQGLLVLKA
;
A
#
# COMPACT_ATOMS: atom_id res chain seq x y z
N MET A 1 26.67 37.42 -30.28
CA MET A 1 27.50 37.24 -29.06
C MET A 1 26.67 36.43 -28.07
N GLY A 2 27.07 35.17 -27.80
CA GLY A 2 26.46 34.23 -26.83
C GLY A 2 25.46 33.26 -27.46
N ALA A 3 25.89 32.15 -28.09
CA ALA A 3 26.25 30.85 -27.50
C ALA A 3 25.01 29.95 -27.23
N LEU A 4 24.56 29.27 -28.29
CA LEU A 4 23.73 28.06 -28.20
C LEU A 4 24.66 26.90 -27.81
N MET A 5 24.36 26.20 -26.71
CA MET A 5 25.03 24.96 -26.37
C MET A 5 24.63 23.87 -27.37
N GLU A 6 25.57 23.47 -28.23
CA GLU A 6 25.50 22.19 -28.93
C GLU A 6 25.88 21.10 -27.92
N GLY A 7 24.93 20.25 -27.56
CA GLY A 7 25.18 19.09 -26.71
C GLY A 7 25.88 18.00 -27.52
N ASP A 8 26.98 17.45 -26.97
CA ASP A 8 27.67 16.32 -27.56
C ASP A 8 26.75 15.08 -27.67
N PRO A 9 26.87 14.28 -28.74
CA PRO A 9 26.10 13.05 -28.89
C PRO A 9 26.51 12.04 -27.80
N LEU A 10 25.51 11.39 -27.19
CA LEU A 10 25.70 10.25 -26.30
C LEU A 10 26.50 9.17 -27.02
N LEU A 11 27.69 8.85 -26.51
CA LEU A 11 28.49 7.72 -26.97
C LEU A 11 27.69 6.44 -26.79
N ALA A 12 27.60 5.63 -27.85
CA ALA A 12 27.01 4.30 -27.78
C ALA A 12 27.73 3.47 -26.71
N ALA A 13 26.99 2.95 -25.74
CA ALA A 13 27.54 2.10 -24.70
C ALA A 13 28.15 0.85 -25.35
N GLU A 14 29.44 0.60 -25.08
CA GLU A 14 30.05 -0.68 -25.45
C GLU A 14 29.41 -1.81 -24.63
N PRO A 15 29.17 -2.99 -25.23
CA PRO A 15 28.61 -4.12 -24.51
C PRO A 15 29.57 -4.57 -23.41
N MET A 16 29.11 -4.51 -22.15
CA MET A 16 29.86 -5.05 -21.02
C MET A 16 29.90 -6.58 -21.11
N ASP A 17 31.12 -7.12 -21.17
CA ASP A 17 31.42 -8.54 -21.09
C ASP A 17 31.28 -9.02 -19.64
N PHE A 18 30.14 -9.67 -19.35
CA PHE A 18 29.96 -10.42 -18.12
C PHE A 18 30.56 -11.80 -18.33
N GLY A 19 31.82 -11.99 -17.91
CA GLY A 19 32.47 -13.31 -17.86
C GLY A 19 31.72 -14.33 -16.97
N ASP A 20 32.38 -15.41 -16.54
CA ASP A 20 31.83 -16.60 -15.82
C ASP A 20 31.14 -16.33 -14.45
N ALA A 21 30.41 -15.24 -14.30
CA ALA A 21 29.44 -15.03 -13.23
C ALA A 21 28.36 -16.11 -13.35
N GLN A 22 28.39 -17.05 -12.40
CA GLN A 22 27.31 -18.01 -12.28
C GLN A 22 26.00 -17.26 -12.04
N PRO A 23 24.93 -17.58 -12.78
CA PRO A 23 23.64 -16.99 -12.55
C PRO A 23 23.24 -17.30 -11.11
N VAL A 24 22.91 -16.24 -10.35
CA VAL A 24 22.23 -16.38 -9.06
C VAL A 24 21.03 -17.28 -9.35
N ALA A 25 21.03 -18.45 -8.71
CA ALA A 25 20.12 -19.54 -8.97
C ALA A 25 18.73 -19.03 -9.32
N ALA A 26 18.22 -19.48 -10.47
CA ALA A 26 16.87 -19.23 -10.92
C ALA A 26 15.93 -19.41 -9.72
N ALA A 27 15.47 -18.29 -9.16
CA ALA A 27 14.29 -18.32 -8.33
C ALA A 27 13.19 -18.75 -9.28
N GLU A 28 12.77 -20.00 -9.16
CA GLU A 28 11.58 -20.50 -9.81
C GLU A 28 10.42 -19.65 -9.29
N PHE A 29 10.07 -18.59 -10.02
CA PHE A 29 8.81 -17.92 -9.86
C PHE A 29 7.73 -18.95 -10.25
N PRO A 30 6.84 -19.37 -9.33
CA PRO A 30 5.80 -20.32 -9.68
C PRO A 30 4.89 -19.67 -10.71
N THR A 31 4.90 -20.17 -11.94
CA THR A 31 3.92 -19.81 -12.96
C THR A 31 2.66 -20.64 -12.73
N GLY A 32 1.72 -20.11 -11.94
CA GLY A 32 0.39 -20.68 -11.77
C GLY A 32 -0.48 -19.78 -10.91
N ASP A 33 -1.78 -19.68 -11.24
CA ASP A 33 -2.78 -19.09 -10.34
C ASP A 33 -2.70 -19.80 -8.98
N SER A 34 -2.37 -19.03 -7.94
CA SER A 34 -2.41 -19.51 -6.56
C SER A 34 -3.85 -19.82 -6.17
N ALA A 35 -4.06 -20.88 -5.38
CA ALA A 35 -5.40 -21.18 -4.84
C ALA A 35 -5.80 -20.23 -3.70
N PHE A 36 -4.88 -19.40 -3.22
CA PHE A 36 -5.05 -18.52 -2.07
C PHE A 36 -5.10 -17.06 -2.49
N ARG A 37 -5.80 -16.24 -1.71
CA ARG A 37 -6.09 -14.84 -2.04
C ARG A 37 -4.99 -13.86 -1.63
N PHE A 38 -4.28 -14.10 -0.52
CA PHE A 38 -3.32 -13.12 0.00
C PHE A 38 -1.87 -13.57 -0.15
N CYS A 39 -1.03 -12.65 -0.63
CA CYS A 39 0.42 -12.70 -0.51
C CYS A 39 0.81 -12.16 0.86
N THR A 40 1.35 -13.02 1.72
CA THR A 40 1.72 -12.69 3.09
C THR A 40 3.24 -12.72 3.24
N GLU A 41 3.83 -11.55 3.51
CA GLU A 41 5.27 -11.40 3.71
C GLU A 41 5.60 -10.93 5.12
N ALA A 42 6.69 -11.44 5.68
CA ALA A 42 7.17 -11.06 7.01
C ALA A 42 8.69 -11.13 7.12
N LEU A 43 9.25 -10.24 7.94
CA LEU A 43 10.63 -10.29 8.41
C LEU A 43 10.62 -10.43 9.93
N VAL A 44 11.23 -11.52 10.42
CA VAL A 44 11.35 -11.82 11.85
C VAL A 44 12.80 -11.70 12.27
N ARG A 45 13.06 -11.00 13.37
CA ARG A 45 14.37 -10.95 14.03
C ARG A 45 14.36 -11.76 15.32
N GLY A 46 15.39 -12.58 15.54
CA GLY A 46 15.55 -13.32 16.79
C GLY A 46 16.92 -13.95 16.91
N ASP A 47 17.37 -14.20 18.15
CA ASP A 47 18.70 -14.76 18.42
C ASP A 47 18.77 -16.28 18.25
N ARG A 48 17.63 -16.96 18.23
CA ARG A 48 17.51 -18.43 18.11
C ARG A 48 16.36 -18.81 17.19
N LEU A 49 16.44 -18.39 15.93
CA LEU A 49 15.44 -18.73 14.92
C LEU A 49 15.58 -20.21 14.51
N PRO A 50 14.46 -20.90 14.19
CA PRO A 50 14.48 -22.28 13.69
C PRO A 50 15.04 -22.37 12.25
N ASP A 51 15.50 -23.55 11.85
CA ASP A 51 16.06 -23.78 10.51
C ASP A 51 14.97 -23.68 9.43
N GLU A 52 15.37 -23.26 8.22
CA GLU A 52 14.47 -23.07 7.08
C GLU A 52 13.55 -24.27 6.83
N PRO A 53 14.02 -25.55 6.85
CA PRO A 53 13.15 -26.70 6.58
C PRO A 53 12.04 -26.87 7.62
N VAL A 54 12.30 -26.50 8.88
CA VAL A 54 11.32 -26.59 9.97
C VAL A 54 10.22 -25.56 9.77
N VAL A 55 10.62 -24.31 9.50
CA VAL A 55 9.68 -23.21 9.23
C VAL A 55 8.85 -23.51 7.98
N ARG A 56 9.50 -23.95 6.90
CA ARG A 56 8.84 -24.32 5.65
C ARG A 56 7.84 -25.45 5.85
N SER A 57 8.14 -26.43 6.70
CA SER A 57 7.21 -27.52 7.00
C SER A 57 5.93 -27.03 7.67
N VAL A 58 6.03 -26.09 8.62
CA VAL A 58 4.85 -25.55 9.32
C VAL A 58 4.05 -24.63 8.40
N LEU A 59 4.71 -23.75 7.65
CA LEU A 59 4.02 -22.80 6.78
C LEU A 59 3.32 -23.47 5.58
N ARG A 60 3.68 -24.69 5.20
CA ARG A 60 2.93 -25.50 4.22
C ARG A 60 1.50 -25.80 4.66
N ASP A 61 1.25 -25.85 5.96
CA ASP A 61 -0.10 -26.09 6.47
C ASP A 61 -0.98 -24.83 6.37
N PHE A 62 -0.35 -23.65 6.23
CA PHE A 62 -1.04 -22.36 6.09
C PHE A 62 -1.31 -21.98 4.63
N GLY A 63 -0.56 -22.49 3.66
CA GLY A 63 -0.64 -21.98 2.30
C GLY A 63 0.34 -22.58 1.30
N ASP A 64 0.38 -22.00 0.10
CA ASP A 64 1.28 -22.39 -0.98
C ASP A 64 2.36 -21.34 -1.28
N SER A 65 3.17 -21.61 -2.31
CA SER A 65 4.19 -20.68 -2.85
C SER A 65 5.12 -20.09 -1.78
N LEU A 66 5.81 -20.99 -1.08
CA LEU A 66 6.63 -20.65 0.08
C LEU A 66 8.04 -20.22 -0.30
N ILE A 67 8.43 -19.03 0.16
CA ILE A 67 9.83 -18.59 0.24
C ILE A 67 10.18 -18.39 1.70
N VAL A 68 11.21 -19.07 2.16
CA VAL A 68 11.75 -18.90 3.51
C VAL A 68 13.24 -18.71 3.35
N ILE A 69 13.75 -17.57 3.80
CA ILE A 69 15.18 -17.24 3.74
C ILE A 69 15.64 -16.97 5.15
N ARG A 70 16.62 -17.74 5.62
CA ARG A 70 17.24 -17.55 6.93
C ARG A 70 18.64 -16.95 6.80
N SER A 71 18.91 -15.99 7.68
CA SER A 71 20.24 -15.50 8.03
C SER A 71 20.37 -15.49 9.57
N ASP A 72 21.57 -15.34 10.12
CA ASP A 72 21.92 -15.56 11.54
C ASP A 72 20.82 -15.13 12.53
N GLN A 73 20.37 -13.87 12.42
CA GLN A 73 19.34 -13.29 13.28
C GLN A 73 18.06 -12.89 12.55
N LEU A 74 17.90 -13.25 11.27
CA LEU A 74 16.80 -12.80 10.44
C LEU A 74 16.14 -13.96 9.69
N LEU A 75 14.81 -13.92 9.62
CA LEU A 75 14.01 -14.87 8.86
C LEU A 75 13.03 -14.07 7.99
N LYS A 76 13.23 -14.13 6.67
CA LYS A 76 12.30 -13.54 5.70
C LYS A 76 11.39 -14.63 5.17
N ILE A 77 10.09 -14.35 5.15
CA ILE A 77 9.05 -15.28 4.75
C ILE A 77 8.16 -14.61 3.71
N HIS A 78 7.73 -15.40 2.74
CA HIS A 78 6.63 -15.12 1.84
C HIS A 78 5.80 -16.41 1.70
N VAL A 79 4.49 -16.30 1.84
CA VAL A 79 3.52 -17.40 1.71
C VAL A 79 2.23 -16.86 1.11
N HIS A 80 1.62 -17.62 0.21
CA HIS A 80 0.26 -17.34 -0.25
C HIS A 80 -0.73 -18.07 0.65
N THR A 81 -1.64 -17.35 1.30
CA THR A 81 -2.58 -17.91 2.27
C THR A 81 -3.89 -17.13 2.29
N ASP A 82 -4.96 -17.75 2.79
CA ASP A 82 -6.22 -17.08 3.13
C ASP A 82 -6.27 -16.65 4.61
N ASP A 83 -5.25 -17.01 5.41
CA ASP A 83 -5.12 -16.67 6.82
C ASP A 83 -3.78 -15.98 7.14
N PRO A 84 -3.61 -14.70 6.75
CA PRO A 84 -2.38 -13.96 7.05
C PRO A 84 -2.12 -13.78 8.55
N GLU A 85 -3.18 -13.63 9.35
CA GLU A 85 -3.04 -13.43 10.80
C GLU A 85 -2.49 -14.67 11.49
N GLY A 86 -3.00 -15.86 11.16
CA GLY A 86 -2.46 -17.12 11.69
C GLY A 86 -0.98 -17.31 11.35
N VAL A 87 -0.56 -16.90 10.16
CA VAL A 87 0.87 -16.86 9.78
C VAL A 87 1.63 -15.89 10.68
N PHE A 88 1.18 -14.65 10.83
CA PHE A 88 1.89 -13.67 11.66
C PHE A 88 1.96 -14.08 13.14
N ASP A 89 0.92 -14.72 13.67
CA ASP A 89 0.90 -15.21 15.05
C ASP A 89 1.93 -16.31 15.28
N TYR A 90 2.01 -17.27 14.37
CA TYR A 90 3.08 -18.28 14.40
C TYR A 90 4.47 -17.61 14.40
N LEU A 91 4.68 -16.60 13.56
CA LEU A 91 5.97 -15.92 13.43
C LEU A 91 6.35 -15.06 14.62
N ARG A 92 5.37 -14.41 15.27
CA ARG A 92 5.58 -13.72 16.56
C ARG A 92 6.03 -14.69 17.66
N GLY A 93 5.63 -15.95 17.58
CA GLY A 93 6.10 -17.01 18.47
C GLY A 93 7.59 -17.36 18.31
N LEU A 94 8.19 -17.04 17.15
CA LEU A 94 9.60 -17.36 16.85
C LEU A 94 10.57 -16.22 17.20
N GLY A 95 10.08 -14.97 17.17
CA GLY A 95 10.91 -13.79 17.39
C GLY A 95 10.12 -12.50 17.21
N ARG A 96 10.83 -11.36 17.14
CA ARG A 96 10.22 -10.06 16.91
C ARG A 96 9.92 -9.88 15.43
N LEU A 97 8.65 -9.61 15.10
CA LEU A 97 8.25 -9.20 13.76
C LEU A 97 8.77 -7.78 13.50
N GLU A 98 9.75 -7.62 12.62
CA GLU A 98 10.33 -6.32 12.24
C GLU A 98 9.50 -5.62 11.17
N SER A 99 8.99 -6.39 10.21
CA SER A 99 8.02 -5.93 9.23
C SER A 99 7.09 -7.06 8.83
N HIS A 100 5.87 -6.72 8.42
CA HIS A 100 4.93 -7.66 7.83
C HIS A 100 3.94 -6.91 6.93
N LYS A 101 3.45 -7.62 5.92
CA LYS A 101 2.41 -7.14 5.00
C LYS A 101 1.59 -8.32 4.49
N ALA A 102 0.31 -8.09 4.28
CA ALA A 102 -0.59 -9.01 3.61
C ALA A 102 -1.27 -8.25 2.46
N GLU A 103 -1.06 -8.72 1.24
CA GLU A 103 -1.51 -8.06 0.01
C GLU A 103 -2.48 -8.99 -0.72
N ASP A 104 -3.64 -8.47 -1.14
CA ASP A 104 -4.61 -9.25 -1.92
C ASP A 104 -4.08 -9.44 -3.35
N MET A 105 -3.78 -10.67 -3.72
CA MET A 105 -3.19 -11.02 -5.02
C MET A 105 -4.19 -10.88 -6.15
N GLU A 106 -5.49 -11.11 -5.91
CA GLU A 106 -6.53 -10.91 -6.93
C GLU A 106 -6.67 -9.40 -7.21
N ALA A 107 -6.68 -8.57 -6.16
CA ALA A 107 -6.71 -7.12 -6.33
C ALA A 107 -5.45 -6.57 -7.03
N GLN A 108 -4.27 -7.15 -6.75
CA GLN A 108 -3.02 -6.79 -7.40
C GLN A 108 -2.98 -7.29 -8.86
N HIS A 109 -3.46 -8.50 -9.12
CA HIS A 109 -3.54 -9.08 -10.45
C HIS A 109 -4.55 -8.32 -11.30
N ASP A 110 -5.72 -8.00 -10.78
CA ASP A 110 -6.71 -7.16 -11.47
C ASP A 110 -6.14 -5.78 -11.82
N ALA A 111 -5.31 -5.19 -10.95
CA ALA A 111 -4.65 -3.91 -11.23
C ALA A 111 -3.58 -4.06 -12.33
N LEU A 112 -2.81 -5.15 -12.31
CA LEU A 112 -1.78 -5.48 -13.30
C LEU A 112 -2.37 -5.90 -14.65
N GLU A 113 -3.44 -6.69 -14.67
CA GLU A 113 -4.17 -7.08 -15.89
C GLU A 113 -4.87 -5.87 -16.50
N ARG A 114 -5.46 -4.98 -15.69
CA ARG A 114 -6.02 -3.71 -16.21
C ARG A 114 -4.97 -2.85 -16.90
N SER A 115 -3.76 -2.77 -16.32
CA SER A 115 -2.65 -2.03 -16.92
C SER A 115 -1.98 -2.77 -18.09
N ALA A 116 -2.04 -4.11 -18.15
CA ALA A 116 -1.47 -4.93 -19.23
C ALA A 116 -2.40 -5.17 -20.43
N THR A 117 -3.73 -5.17 -20.24
CA THR A 117 -4.70 -5.51 -21.29
C THR A 117 -5.23 -4.31 -22.09
N GLY A 118 -4.82 -3.08 -21.76
CA GLY A 118 -5.30 -1.90 -22.48
C GLY A 118 -6.82 -1.71 -22.40
N VAL A 119 -7.46 -2.30 -21.39
CA VAL A 119 -8.85 -1.98 -21.02
C VAL A 119 -8.89 -0.49 -20.74
N ALA A 120 -9.79 0.22 -21.42
CA ALA A 120 -9.88 1.67 -21.34
C ALA A 120 -9.86 2.13 -19.88
N ARG A 121 -8.91 3.00 -19.55
CA ARG A 121 -8.84 3.68 -18.25
C ARG A 121 -10.23 4.21 -17.90
N ARG A 122 -10.60 4.14 -16.62
CA ARG A 122 -11.89 4.70 -16.19
C ARG A 122 -11.90 6.20 -16.55
N PRO A 123 -13.02 6.77 -17.02
CA PRO A 123 -13.10 8.21 -17.25
C PRO A 123 -12.76 9.02 -15.99
N LEU A 124 -13.07 8.45 -14.81
CA LEU A 124 -12.82 9.09 -13.52
C LEU A 124 -12.45 8.05 -12.46
N THR A 125 -11.41 8.34 -11.68
CA THR A 125 -11.04 7.63 -10.46
C THR A 125 -11.33 8.51 -9.24
N LEU A 126 -11.83 7.90 -8.17
CA LEU A 126 -12.18 8.60 -6.93
C LEU A 126 -11.09 8.42 -5.88
N VAL A 127 -10.69 9.52 -5.27
CA VAL A 127 -9.83 9.55 -4.09
C VAL A 127 -10.58 10.23 -2.96
N THR A 128 -10.45 9.73 -1.74
CA THR A 128 -10.96 10.37 -0.53
C THR A 128 -9.99 10.16 0.62
N ASP A 129 -10.36 10.61 1.81
CA ASP A 129 -9.62 10.37 3.03
C ASP A 129 -10.40 9.42 3.97
N SER A 130 -9.73 8.89 4.98
CA SER A 130 -10.32 7.85 5.83
C SER A 130 -11.47 8.33 6.72
N ALA A 131 -11.70 9.65 6.81
CA ALA A 131 -12.85 10.22 7.53
C ALA A 131 -14.18 10.07 6.77
N CYS A 132 -14.21 9.42 5.60
CA CYS A 132 -15.42 9.19 4.81
C CYS A 132 -16.39 8.14 5.38
N ASP A 133 -15.95 7.33 6.36
CA ASP A 133 -16.71 6.23 6.98
C ASP A 133 -17.37 5.24 5.99
N LEU A 134 -16.84 5.11 4.78
CA LEU A 134 -17.25 4.07 3.86
C LEU A 134 -16.75 2.69 4.33
N PRO A 135 -17.59 1.64 4.26
CA PRO A 135 -17.16 0.27 4.50
C PRO A 135 -16.09 -0.17 3.50
N GLU A 136 -15.16 -1.01 3.93
CA GLU A 136 -14.08 -1.55 3.09
C GLU A 136 -14.62 -2.28 1.84
N THR A 137 -15.73 -3.01 1.98
CA THR A 137 -16.39 -3.69 0.87
C THR A 137 -16.88 -2.72 -0.22
N VAL A 138 -17.34 -1.54 0.18
CA VAL A 138 -17.78 -0.48 -0.72
C VAL A 138 -16.56 0.19 -1.38
N ILE A 139 -15.52 0.48 -0.61
CA ILE A 139 -14.27 1.06 -1.12
C ILE A 139 -13.67 0.18 -2.22
N ARG A 140 -13.51 -1.13 -1.95
CA ARG A 140 -12.98 -2.10 -2.91
C ARG A 140 -13.90 -2.29 -4.11
N GLY A 141 -15.21 -2.48 -3.87
CA GLY A 141 -16.19 -2.71 -4.93
C GLY A 141 -16.26 -1.58 -5.96
N HIS A 142 -15.97 -0.35 -5.53
CA HIS A 142 -15.92 0.83 -6.40
C HIS A 142 -14.51 1.21 -6.87
N GLY A 143 -13.44 0.61 -6.33
CA GLY A 143 -12.06 1.01 -6.62
C GLY A 143 -11.76 2.45 -6.16
N ILE A 144 -12.22 2.80 -4.95
CA ILE A 144 -11.99 4.11 -4.35
C ILE A 144 -10.63 4.10 -3.65
N HIS A 145 -9.80 5.10 -3.91
CA HIS A 145 -8.52 5.28 -3.22
C HIS A 145 -8.73 6.07 -1.93
N VAL A 146 -8.24 5.56 -0.80
CA VAL A 146 -8.41 6.21 0.52
C VAL A 146 -7.05 6.60 1.10
N VAL A 147 -6.92 7.88 1.45
CA VAL A 147 -5.74 8.40 2.16
C VAL A 147 -5.99 8.37 3.66
N PRO A 148 -5.18 7.65 4.44
CA PRO A 148 -5.42 7.50 5.88
C PRO A 148 -5.07 8.79 6.63
N LEU A 149 -5.98 9.25 7.49
CA LEU A 149 -5.66 10.22 8.54
C LEU A 149 -4.80 9.56 9.61
N SER A 150 -4.15 10.38 10.45
CA SER A 150 -3.24 9.89 11.48
C SER A 150 -3.75 10.21 12.88
N LEU A 151 -3.62 9.24 13.77
CA LEU A 151 -3.78 9.37 15.22
C LEU A 151 -2.40 9.46 15.87
N VAL A 152 -2.22 10.45 16.73
CA VAL A 152 -0.97 10.70 17.45
C VAL A 152 -1.18 10.36 18.92
N TYR A 153 -0.44 9.34 19.36
CA TYR A 153 -0.37 8.82 20.72
C TYR A 153 1.01 9.08 21.28
N ASP A 154 1.19 10.10 22.11
CA ASP A 154 2.50 10.52 22.63
C ASP A 154 3.57 10.58 21.51
N ASP A 155 4.48 9.60 21.46
CA ASP A 155 5.58 9.49 20.50
C ASP A 155 5.27 8.62 19.27
N ARG A 156 4.03 8.15 19.13
CA ARG A 156 3.61 7.22 18.07
C ARG A 156 2.57 7.85 17.16
N VAL A 157 2.71 7.59 15.87
CA VAL A 157 1.74 7.96 14.84
C VAL A 157 1.17 6.68 14.26
N LEU A 158 -0.15 6.52 14.34
CA LEU A 158 -0.89 5.40 13.78
C LEU A 158 -1.78 5.91 12.66
N ARG A 159 -1.75 5.26 11.50
CA ARG A 159 -2.63 5.56 10.37
C ARG A 159 -3.95 4.85 10.55
N ASP A 160 -5.03 5.61 10.45
CA ASP A 160 -6.39 5.10 10.46
C ASP A 160 -6.58 4.04 9.36
N ARG A 161 -7.24 2.93 9.70
CA ARG A 161 -7.50 1.75 8.84
C ARG A 161 -6.27 0.94 8.41
N ILE A 162 -5.06 1.37 8.75
CA ILE A 162 -3.82 0.63 8.42
C ILE A 162 -3.16 0.11 9.70
N ASP A 163 -2.85 1.00 10.62
CA ASP A 163 -2.14 0.65 11.86
C ASP A 163 -3.11 0.47 13.04
N ILE A 164 -4.36 0.91 12.90
CA ILE A 164 -5.41 0.83 13.91
C ILE A 164 -6.80 0.82 13.27
N ASP A 165 -7.67 -0.08 13.74
CA ASP A 165 -9.08 -0.13 13.36
C ASP A 165 -9.99 0.60 14.38
N ALA A 166 -11.26 0.77 14.02
CA ALA A 166 -12.23 1.50 14.83
C ALA A 166 -12.51 0.83 16.18
N ASP A 167 -12.53 -0.50 16.25
CA ASP A 167 -12.82 -1.25 17.48
C ASP A 167 -11.67 -1.11 18.47
N THR A 168 -10.43 -1.32 18.01
CA THR A 168 -9.20 -1.10 18.77
C THR A 168 -9.09 0.34 19.25
N PHE A 169 -9.41 1.32 18.39
CA PHE A 169 -9.45 2.72 18.78
C PHE A 169 -10.44 2.98 19.92
N LEU A 170 -11.67 2.47 19.80
CA LEU A 170 -12.72 2.63 20.81
C LEU A 170 -12.36 1.94 22.12
N GLU A 171 -11.74 0.77 22.09
CA GLU A 171 -11.25 0.07 23.27
C GLU A 171 -10.19 0.88 24.02
N ARG A 172 -9.19 1.42 23.30
CA ARG A 172 -8.16 2.29 23.87
C ARG A 172 -8.75 3.56 24.46
N LEU A 173 -9.69 4.19 23.75
CA LEU A 173 -10.37 5.40 24.23
C LEU A 173 -11.12 5.13 25.55
N ARG A 174 -11.80 3.98 25.66
CA ARG A 174 -12.49 3.56 26.91
C ARG A 174 -11.50 3.24 28.03
N ALA A 175 -10.29 2.78 27.71
CA ALA A 175 -9.21 2.57 28.66
C ALA A 175 -8.54 3.87 29.14
N GLY A 176 -8.97 5.04 28.63
CA GLY A 176 -8.46 6.35 29.02
C GLY A 176 -7.33 6.87 28.13
N ASP A 177 -7.09 6.22 26.99
CA ASP A 177 -6.09 6.66 26.01
C ASP A 177 -6.69 7.73 25.08
N HIS A 178 -6.15 8.93 25.12
CA HIS A 178 -6.71 10.11 24.43
C HIS A 178 -5.74 10.63 23.37
N PRO A 179 -5.79 10.09 22.13
CA PRO A 179 -4.93 10.58 21.06
C PRO A 179 -5.36 11.96 20.58
N SER A 180 -4.44 12.63 19.91
CA SER A 180 -4.77 13.74 19.01
C SER A 180 -4.80 13.26 17.56
N THR A 181 -5.33 14.08 16.66
CA THR A 181 -5.37 13.78 15.22
C THR A 181 -4.39 14.67 14.46
N SER A 182 -3.81 14.16 13.38
CA SER A 182 -3.06 14.97 12.41
C SER A 182 -3.51 14.70 10.98
N GLN A 183 -3.37 15.72 10.14
CA GLN A 183 -3.62 15.60 8.71
C GLN A 183 -2.55 14.74 8.03
N PRO A 184 -2.89 14.03 6.93
CA PRO A 184 -1.90 13.39 6.08
C PRO A 184 -0.97 14.44 5.45
N PRO A 185 0.33 14.15 5.27
CA PRO A 185 1.23 15.04 4.53
C PRO A 185 0.86 15.05 3.03
N PRO A 186 1.19 16.12 2.27
CA PRO A 186 0.95 16.17 0.82
C PRO A 186 1.55 14.98 0.04
N ALA A 187 2.66 14.41 0.52
CA ALA A 187 3.27 13.23 -0.11
C ALA A 187 2.34 12.01 -0.15
N ALA A 188 1.56 11.79 0.92
CA ALA A 188 0.61 10.67 0.98
C ALA A 188 -0.53 10.83 -0.03
N PHE A 189 -1.00 12.06 -0.26
CA PHE A 189 -1.96 12.35 -1.33
C PHE A 189 -1.34 12.22 -2.71
N TYR A 190 -0.08 12.62 -2.89
CA TYR A 190 0.62 12.48 -4.17
C TYR A 190 0.71 11.00 -4.56
N GLU A 191 1.15 10.13 -3.65
CA GLU A 191 1.20 8.68 -3.88
C GLU A 191 -0.18 8.09 -4.20
N ALA A 192 -1.24 8.55 -3.52
CA ALA A 192 -2.59 8.11 -3.81
C ALA A 192 -3.11 8.60 -5.17
N PHE A 193 -2.81 9.84 -5.57
CA PHE A 193 -3.17 10.36 -6.88
C PHE A 193 -2.37 9.70 -8.00
N GLU A 194 -1.08 9.41 -7.78
CA GLU A 194 -0.24 8.67 -8.73
C GLU A 194 -0.83 7.28 -8.98
N ARG A 195 -1.16 6.52 -7.93
CA ARG A 195 -1.86 5.23 -8.08
C ARG A 195 -3.23 5.36 -8.74
N ALA A 196 -4.01 6.36 -8.36
CA ALA A 196 -5.33 6.60 -8.97
C ALA A 196 -5.22 6.98 -10.45
N SER A 197 -4.10 7.59 -10.85
CA SER A 197 -3.83 7.94 -12.24
C SER A 197 -3.59 6.72 -13.09
N ASP A 198 -3.05 5.62 -12.54
CA ASP A 198 -2.89 4.36 -13.27
C ASP A 198 -4.24 3.77 -13.70
N ASP A 199 -5.27 3.95 -12.86
CA ASP A 199 -6.62 3.40 -13.04
C ASP A 199 -7.54 4.23 -13.95
N GLY A 200 -7.27 5.53 -14.12
CA GLY A 200 -8.22 6.46 -14.73
C GLY A 200 -7.62 7.61 -15.54
N GLU A 201 -8.45 8.23 -16.37
CA GLU A 201 -8.09 9.38 -17.20
C GLU A 201 -8.12 10.70 -16.40
N GLU A 202 -9.03 10.81 -15.44
CA GLU A 202 -9.14 11.93 -14.51
C GLU A 202 -9.28 11.45 -13.07
N ILE A 203 -8.95 12.33 -12.11
CA ILE A 203 -9.05 12.05 -10.68
C ILE A 203 -9.96 13.10 -10.03
N LEU A 204 -10.92 12.63 -9.22
CA LEU A 204 -11.69 13.48 -8.31
C LEU A 204 -11.40 13.09 -6.86
N GLY A 205 -10.70 13.98 -6.16
CA GLY A 205 -10.47 13.92 -4.73
C GLY A 205 -11.60 14.58 -3.95
N ILE A 206 -12.42 13.83 -3.21
CA ILE A 206 -13.46 14.39 -2.32
C ILE A 206 -12.95 14.29 -0.88
N ILE A 207 -12.65 15.44 -0.28
CA ILE A 207 -11.89 15.53 0.98
C ILE A 207 -12.78 16.10 2.09
N LEU A 208 -12.53 15.70 3.34
CA LEU A 208 -13.23 16.24 4.50
C LEU A 208 -13.14 17.77 4.58
N ALA A 209 -14.09 18.35 5.30
CA ALA A 209 -14.32 19.79 5.38
C ALA A 209 -13.03 20.57 5.64
N GLY A 210 -12.69 21.49 4.73
CA GLY A 210 -11.51 22.35 4.87
C GLY A 210 -11.54 23.26 6.10
N THR A 211 -12.73 23.51 6.67
CA THR A 211 -12.91 24.26 7.93
C THR A 211 -12.55 23.47 9.18
N LEU A 212 -12.48 22.14 9.09
CA LEU A 212 -12.15 21.24 10.20
C LEU A 212 -10.70 20.76 10.17
N SER A 213 -10.09 20.68 8.98
CA SER A 213 -8.77 20.08 8.80
C SER A 213 -8.00 20.66 7.62
N GLY A 214 -6.68 20.76 7.75
CA GLY A 214 -5.77 21.12 6.65
C GLY A 214 -5.53 19.99 5.64
N THR A 215 -6.21 18.86 5.77
CA THR A 215 -6.18 17.73 4.82
C THR A 215 -6.55 18.17 3.41
N LEU A 216 -7.58 19.02 3.25
CA LEU A 216 -7.93 19.61 1.96
C LEU A 216 -6.74 20.35 1.32
N GLY A 217 -6.00 21.13 2.11
CA GLY A 217 -4.81 21.83 1.64
C GLY A 217 -3.70 20.87 1.22
N SER A 218 -3.51 19.77 1.94
CA SER A 218 -2.52 18.74 1.60
C SER A 218 -2.84 18.07 0.27
N ALA A 219 -4.11 17.72 0.05
CA ALA A 219 -4.60 17.19 -1.22
C ALA A 219 -4.42 18.20 -2.37
N GLN A 220 -4.75 19.48 -2.16
CA GLN A 220 -4.57 20.52 -3.18
C GLN A 220 -3.10 20.73 -3.57
N VAL A 221 -2.17 20.66 -2.60
CA VAL A 221 -0.74 20.74 -2.87
C VAL A 221 -0.27 19.54 -3.69
N ALA A 222 -0.74 18.34 -3.36
CA ALA A 222 -0.41 17.12 -4.10
C ALA A 222 -0.96 17.14 -5.53
N ALA A 223 -2.22 17.54 -5.72
CA ALA A 223 -2.87 17.60 -7.03
C ALA A 223 -2.14 18.53 -8.02
N ARG A 224 -1.56 19.64 -7.54
CA ARG A 224 -0.77 20.57 -8.37
C ARG A 224 0.55 19.97 -8.87
N LYS A 225 1.05 18.90 -8.24
CA LYS A 225 2.30 18.23 -8.64
C LYS A 225 2.08 17.16 -9.70
N LEU A 226 0.84 16.70 -9.90
CA LEU A 226 0.54 15.69 -10.90
C LEU A 226 0.27 16.41 -12.23
N GLU A 227 1.22 16.31 -13.16
CA GLU A 227 1.18 17.06 -14.43
C GLU A 227 0.39 16.32 -15.53
N ASP A 228 0.46 14.98 -15.54
CA ASP A 228 -0.02 14.14 -16.65
C ASP A 228 -1.47 13.66 -16.50
N THR A 229 -2.15 13.98 -15.39
CA THR A 229 -3.52 13.51 -15.12
C THR A 229 -4.36 14.60 -14.47
N PRO A 230 -5.45 15.06 -15.12
CA PRO A 230 -6.36 16.05 -14.54
C PRO A 230 -6.84 15.63 -13.16
N THR A 231 -6.49 16.40 -12.15
CA THR A 231 -6.80 16.10 -10.75
C THR A 231 -7.60 17.24 -10.14
N HIS A 232 -8.84 16.94 -9.78
CA HIS A 232 -9.79 17.87 -9.17
C HIS A 232 -9.93 17.57 -7.69
N VAL A 233 -9.72 18.56 -6.82
CA VAL A 233 -9.92 18.41 -5.38
C VAL A 233 -11.17 19.19 -4.94
N PHE A 234 -12.15 18.47 -4.43
CA PHE A 234 -13.43 18.96 -3.96
C PHE A 234 -13.48 18.96 -2.42
N ASP A 235 -13.80 20.11 -1.84
CA ASP A 235 -14.13 20.25 -0.43
C ASP A 235 -15.55 19.73 -0.19
N SER A 236 -15.68 18.59 0.50
CA SER A 236 -16.99 18.02 0.84
C SER A 236 -17.83 18.93 1.72
N ARG A 237 -17.17 19.86 2.45
CA ARG A 237 -17.77 20.65 3.54
C ARG A 237 -18.47 19.78 4.59
N SER A 238 -18.04 18.51 4.68
CA SER A 238 -18.59 17.52 5.59
C SER A 238 -17.50 16.56 6.08
N ILE A 239 -17.91 15.55 6.82
CA ILE A 239 -17.07 14.46 7.33
C ILE A 239 -17.98 13.24 7.51
N SER A 240 -17.39 12.09 7.82
CA SER A 240 -18.10 10.84 8.09
C SER A 240 -18.94 10.42 6.88
N LEU A 241 -20.02 9.69 7.12
CA LEU A 241 -20.85 9.10 6.09
C LEU A 241 -21.41 10.13 5.09
N LEU A 242 -21.59 11.40 5.47
CA LEU A 242 -22.03 12.41 4.50
C LEU A 242 -20.97 12.71 3.44
N GLN A 243 -19.68 12.75 3.82
CA GLN A 243 -18.58 12.76 2.85
C GLN A 243 -18.58 11.48 2.00
N GLY A 244 -18.72 10.31 2.64
CA GLY A 244 -18.80 9.02 1.94
C GLY A 244 -19.93 8.95 0.91
N LEU A 245 -21.11 9.50 1.23
CA LEU A 245 -22.25 9.55 0.30
C LEU A 245 -21.99 10.46 -0.90
N LEU A 246 -21.22 11.53 -0.73
CA LEU A 246 -20.77 12.36 -1.87
C LEU A 246 -19.81 11.59 -2.77
N VAL A 247 -18.90 10.80 -2.17
CA VAL A 247 -18.00 9.90 -2.91
C VAL A 247 -18.80 8.89 -3.73
N LEU A 248 -19.81 8.24 -3.14
CA LEU A 248 -20.64 7.26 -3.86
C LEU A 248 -21.56 7.86 -4.91
N LYS A 249 -21.86 9.15 -4.81
CA LYS A 249 -22.73 9.85 -5.76
C LYS A 249 -21.98 10.27 -7.03
N ALA A 250 -20.68 10.53 -6.91
CA ALA A 250 -19.80 10.92 -8.01
C ALA A 250 -19.65 9.78 -9.03
#